data_AF-A0A2P5WXU0-F1
#
_entry.id   AF-A0A2P5WXU0-F1
#
_cell.length_a   1.000
_cell.length_b   1.000
_cell.length_c   1.000
_cell.angle_alpha   90.00
_cell.angle_beta   90.00
_cell.angle_gamma   90.00
#
_symmetry.space_group_name_H-M   'P 1'
#
loop_
_entity.id
_entity.type
_entity.pdbx_description
1 polymer ?
#
loop_
_entity_poly.entity_id
_entity_poly.type
_entity_poly.pdbx_seq_one_letter_code
_entity_poly.pdbx_strand_id
1 'polypeptide(L)'
;MANDHEDGTTTEAIKYVMEKKNFTASGRGRCERGQLVPAMFIFGDSIVDVGNNNDLVTLVKANFPPYGRDFAHHEPTGRFCNGKLAIDIIAEGLGFTDHQPAYMSDKANGEMLLIGVNFASAASGYYNATAILYNLYELGARRIGVTTLPPLGCLPAAITAFGHGSNQCVARLNNNAISFNNKLNHRSQRLKRRFSKLKLVVLDIYSALYTIITKPDENGFAEVRRACCGTGLLETSILCNQHSIGTCSNASQYVFWDSFHPTEAANKILATNLSNSGSSLIQP
;
A
#
# COMPACT_ATOMS: atom_id res chain seq x y z
N MET A 1 3.48 33.57 -14.44
CA MET A 1 2.09 33.09 -14.49
C MET A 1 2.06 31.77 -13.76
N ALA A 2 1.77 31.84 -12.46
CA ALA A 2 1.48 30.70 -11.60
C ALA A 2 -0.03 30.59 -11.57
N ASN A 3 -0.60 29.45 -11.95
CA ASN A 3 -2.03 29.07 -12.03
C ASN A 3 -2.00 27.61 -12.57
N ASP A 4 -2.36 26.53 -11.88
CA ASP A 4 -3.72 26.14 -11.46
C ASP A 4 -3.65 25.02 -10.38
N HIS A 5 -3.26 25.33 -9.14
CA HIS A 5 -3.52 24.44 -7.99
C HIS A 5 -4.74 24.98 -7.23
N GLU A 6 -5.91 24.95 -7.87
CA GLU A 6 -7.19 25.09 -7.17
C GLU A 6 -7.64 23.70 -6.71
N ASP A 7 -7.63 23.47 -5.40
CA ASP A 7 -8.59 22.69 -4.60
C ASP A 7 -9.42 21.60 -5.32
N GLY A 8 -8.74 20.68 -5.99
CA GLY A 8 -9.38 19.49 -6.53
C GLY A 8 -9.73 18.50 -5.41
N THR A 9 -10.93 17.97 -5.44
CA THR A 9 -11.30 16.73 -4.77
C THR A 9 -10.62 15.54 -5.44
N THR A 10 -10.45 14.43 -4.73
CA THR A 10 -10.03 13.13 -5.30
C THR A 10 -10.79 12.77 -6.59
N THR A 11 -12.07 13.14 -6.66
CA THR A 11 -12.93 12.95 -7.82
C THR A 11 -12.48 13.74 -9.05
N GLU A 12 -12.05 14.99 -8.87
CA GLU A 12 -11.58 15.85 -9.96
C GLU A 12 -10.26 15.36 -10.53
N ALA A 13 -9.33 14.93 -9.67
CA ALA A 13 -8.09 14.31 -10.12
C ALA A 13 -8.33 13.06 -10.97
N ILE A 14 -9.26 12.18 -10.57
CA ILE A 14 -9.64 11.00 -11.35
C ILE A 14 -10.26 11.42 -12.69
N LYS A 15 -11.20 12.36 -12.68
CA LYS A 15 -11.88 12.85 -13.90
C LYS A 15 -10.88 13.46 -14.89
N TYR A 16 -9.94 14.27 -14.41
CA TYR A 16 -8.88 14.88 -15.23
C TYR A 16 -8.09 13.81 -15.99
N VAL A 17 -7.63 12.77 -15.30
CA VAL A 17 -6.88 11.67 -15.93
C VAL A 17 -7.75 10.91 -16.93
N MET A 18 -9.01 10.64 -16.57
CA MET A 18 -9.93 9.94 -17.45
C MET A 18 -10.18 10.69 -18.77
N GLU A 19 -10.32 12.00 -18.70
CA GLU A 19 -10.47 12.88 -19.86
C GLU A 19 -9.19 12.89 -20.71
N LYS A 20 -8.04 13.19 -20.11
CA LYS A 20 -6.77 13.35 -20.82
C LYS A 20 -6.26 12.05 -21.45
N LYS A 21 -6.48 10.89 -20.82
CA LYS A 21 -6.10 9.57 -21.38
C LYS A 21 -7.14 9.02 -22.37
N ASN A 22 -8.17 9.79 -22.72
CA ASN A 22 -9.25 9.42 -23.66
C ASN A 22 -9.88 8.07 -23.31
N PHE A 23 -10.27 7.87 -22.05
CA PHE A 23 -10.93 6.63 -21.66
C PHE A 23 -12.26 6.46 -22.41
N THR A 24 -12.35 5.40 -23.23
CA THR A 24 -13.58 5.07 -23.96
C THR A 24 -14.66 4.53 -23.01
N ALA A 25 -15.91 4.47 -23.48
CA ALA A 25 -17.03 3.86 -22.75
C ALA A 25 -16.79 2.38 -22.34
N SER A 26 -15.78 1.72 -22.91
CA SER A 26 -15.31 0.38 -22.55
C SER A 26 -14.25 0.34 -21.43
N GLY A 27 -13.84 1.51 -20.90
CA GLY A 27 -12.81 1.63 -19.86
C GLY A 27 -11.38 1.42 -20.35
N ARG A 28 -11.12 1.64 -21.65
CA ARG A 28 -9.76 1.60 -22.25
C ARG A 28 -9.27 3.03 -22.50
N GLY A 29 -8.13 3.39 -21.90
CA GLY A 29 -7.39 4.63 -22.15
C GLY A 29 -6.04 4.35 -22.84
N ARG A 30 -5.32 5.39 -23.27
CA ARG A 30 -4.02 5.24 -23.95
C ARG A 30 -2.90 4.89 -22.96
N CYS A 31 -2.19 3.80 -23.21
CA CYS A 31 -0.94 3.45 -22.52
C CYS A 31 0.27 3.99 -23.30
N GLU A 32 1.34 4.35 -22.59
CA GLU A 32 2.66 4.52 -23.20
C GLU A 32 3.26 3.16 -23.59
N ARG A 33 4.33 3.18 -24.40
CA ARG A 33 4.96 1.96 -24.89
C ARG A 33 5.53 1.15 -23.72
N GLY A 34 5.02 -0.07 -23.52
CA GLY A 34 5.43 -0.97 -22.43
C GLY A 34 4.53 -0.93 -21.20
N GLN A 35 3.64 0.06 -21.06
CA GLN A 35 2.65 0.10 -19.99
C GLN A 35 1.49 -0.86 -20.25
N LEU A 36 1.13 -1.64 -19.24
CA LEU A 36 0.02 -2.59 -19.29
C LEU A 36 -1.33 -1.96 -18.94
N VAL A 37 -1.32 -0.86 -18.19
CA VAL A 37 -2.51 -0.07 -17.84
C VAL A 37 -2.20 1.43 -18.01
N PRO A 38 -3.19 2.26 -18.40
CA PRO A 38 -2.95 3.66 -18.74
C PRO A 38 -2.68 4.56 -17.53
N ALA A 39 -3.20 4.19 -16.36
CA ALA A 39 -3.04 4.88 -15.09
C ALA A 39 -3.36 3.92 -13.93
N MET A 40 -2.75 4.15 -12.76
CA MET A 40 -3.04 3.42 -11.53
C MET A 40 -3.45 4.40 -10.41
N PHE A 41 -4.61 4.19 -9.79
CA PHE A 41 -5.04 4.99 -8.64
C PHE A 41 -4.97 4.16 -7.37
N ILE A 42 -4.34 4.72 -6.34
CA ILE A 42 -4.04 4.01 -5.10
C ILE A 42 -4.79 4.69 -3.96
N PHE A 43 -5.48 3.88 -3.16
CA PHE A 43 -6.21 4.31 -1.97
C PHE A 43 -5.84 3.38 -0.82
N GLY A 44 -5.67 3.94 0.37
CA GLY A 44 -5.38 3.14 1.54
C GLY A 44 -4.77 3.96 2.66
N ASP A 45 -4.01 3.25 3.48
CA ASP A 45 -3.37 3.76 4.69
C ASP A 45 -1.84 3.80 4.52
N SER A 46 -1.12 3.72 5.63
CA SER A 46 0.34 3.78 5.67
C SER A 46 1.04 2.66 4.90
N ILE A 47 0.37 1.54 4.60
CA ILE A 47 0.94 0.42 3.82
C ILE A 47 1.22 0.83 2.37
N VAL A 48 0.47 1.81 1.86
CA VAL A 48 0.58 2.29 0.48
C VAL A 48 0.81 3.80 0.39
N ASP A 49 0.97 4.50 1.51
CA ASP A 49 1.27 5.95 1.53
C ASP A 49 2.69 6.21 1.04
N VAL A 50 2.81 7.11 0.06
CA VAL A 50 4.08 7.51 -0.57
C VAL A 50 4.50 8.93 -0.21
N GLY A 51 3.84 9.55 0.79
CA GLY A 51 4.17 10.86 1.33
C GLY A 51 3.02 11.86 1.42
N ASN A 52 1.76 11.43 1.35
CA ASN A 52 0.61 12.33 1.52
C ASN A 52 0.57 12.95 2.92
N ASN A 53 1.12 12.27 3.92
CA ASN A 53 1.19 12.78 5.28
C ASN A 53 2.35 13.78 5.53
N ASN A 54 3.23 14.02 4.56
CA ASN A 54 4.45 14.83 4.76
C ASN A 54 4.14 16.24 5.27
N ASP A 55 3.14 16.89 4.67
CA ASP A 55 2.78 18.28 4.96
C ASP A 55 1.54 18.42 5.88
N LEU A 56 0.96 17.29 6.32
CA LEU A 56 -0.15 17.30 7.28
C LEU A 56 0.35 17.57 8.71
N VAL A 57 -0.44 18.24 9.53
CA VAL A 57 -0.15 18.38 10.98
C VAL A 57 -0.52 17.06 11.69
N THR A 58 0.41 16.10 11.69
CA THR A 58 0.24 14.77 12.28
C THR A 58 1.56 14.19 12.78
N LEU A 59 1.50 13.28 13.75
CA LEU A 59 2.65 12.49 14.20
C LEU A 59 2.92 11.28 13.30
N VAL A 60 1.97 10.93 12.43
CA VAL A 60 2.04 9.73 11.59
C VAL A 60 2.72 10.08 10.26
N LYS A 61 4.05 10.16 10.28
CA LYS A 61 4.88 10.48 9.12
C LYS A 61 6.09 9.54 9.02
N ALA A 62 6.61 9.40 7.81
CA ALA A 62 7.84 8.65 7.51
C ALA A 62 8.78 9.46 6.58
N ASN A 63 8.74 10.80 6.68
CA ASN A 63 9.60 11.72 5.93
C ASN A 63 10.90 12.06 6.67
N PHE A 64 11.40 11.11 7.46
CA PHE A 64 12.63 11.26 8.21
C PHE A 64 13.46 9.97 8.27
N PRO A 65 14.79 10.04 8.42
CA PRO A 65 15.61 8.85 8.62
C PRO A 65 15.18 8.05 9.86
N PRO A 66 15.25 6.70 9.85
CA PRO A 66 15.91 5.88 8.83
C PRO A 66 14.99 5.42 7.67
N TYR A 67 13.75 5.92 7.57
CA TYR A 67 12.88 5.59 6.43
C TYR A 67 13.52 5.99 5.11
N GLY A 68 13.25 5.24 4.04
CA GLY A 68 13.79 5.52 2.71
C GLY A 68 15.30 5.29 2.53
N ARG A 69 16.02 4.76 3.54
CA ARG A 69 17.47 4.53 3.44
C ARG A 69 17.90 3.59 2.31
N ASP A 70 17.03 2.69 1.86
CA ASP A 70 17.26 1.75 0.75
C ASP A 70 16.48 2.19 -0.51
N PHE A 71 15.73 3.30 -0.42
CA PHE A 71 15.05 3.91 -1.55
C PHE A 71 16.05 4.71 -2.42
N ALA A 72 15.59 5.16 -3.60
CA ALA A 72 16.41 5.98 -4.49
C ALA A 72 16.97 7.20 -3.74
N HIS A 73 18.27 7.45 -3.92
CA HIS A 73 19.03 8.53 -3.27
C HIS A 73 19.13 8.44 -1.73
N HIS A 74 18.68 7.34 -1.11
CA HIS A 74 18.68 7.14 0.34
C HIS A 74 17.85 8.17 1.11
N GLU A 75 16.78 8.70 0.48
CA GLU A 75 15.96 9.78 1.03
C GLU A 75 14.63 9.28 1.60
N PRO A 76 14.20 9.80 2.77
CA PRO A 76 12.88 9.51 3.32
C PRO A 76 11.80 10.24 2.53
N THR A 77 10.99 9.49 1.78
CA THR A 77 9.93 10.06 0.92
C THR A 77 8.57 10.19 1.60
N GLY A 78 8.40 9.65 2.81
CA GLY A 78 7.09 9.48 3.44
C GLY A 78 6.51 8.07 3.31
N ARG A 79 7.23 7.17 2.64
CA ARG A 79 6.97 5.72 2.65
C ARG A 79 7.33 5.13 4.01
N PHE A 80 6.42 4.39 4.63
CA PHE A 80 6.65 3.67 5.88
C PHE A 80 7.47 2.38 5.65
N CYS A 81 8.64 2.51 5.04
CA CYS A 81 9.51 1.41 4.65
C CYS A 81 10.97 1.90 4.59
N ASN A 82 11.93 0.98 4.64
CA ASN A 82 13.32 1.29 4.29
C ASN A 82 13.48 1.66 2.82
N GLY A 83 12.64 1.13 1.93
CA GLY A 83 12.77 1.29 0.49
C GLY A 83 11.41 1.29 -0.20
N LYS A 84 11.29 0.55 -1.30
CA LYS A 84 10.05 0.47 -2.09
C LYS A 84 8.93 -0.23 -1.31
N LEU A 85 7.71 0.26 -1.48
CA LEU A 85 6.49 -0.42 -1.06
C LEU A 85 6.10 -1.47 -2.09
N ALA A 86 5.22 -2.42 -1.71
CA ALA A 86 4.70 -3.40 -2.65
C ALA A 86 4.01 -2.73 -3.86
N ILE A 87 3.35 -1.59 -3.64
CA ILE A 87 2.66 -0.85 -4.70
C ILE A 87 3.61 -0.19 -5.71
N ASP A 88 4.79 0.25 -5.27
CA ASP A 88 5.83 0.80 -6.17
C ASP A 88 6.34 -0.30 -7.11
N ILE A 89 6.58 -1.49 -6.55
CA ILE A 89 7.08 -2.66 -7.30
C ILE A 89 6.01 -3.16 -8.28
N ILE A 90 4.73 -3.14 -7.88
CA ILE A 90 3.62 -3.44 -8.80
C ILE A 90 3.55 -2.40 -9.92
N ALA A 91 3.72 -1.11 -9.63
CA ALA A 91 3.73 -0.06 -10.65
C ALA A 91 4.84 -0.29 -11.69
N GLU A 92 6.05 -0.61 -11.24
CA GLU A 92 7.18 -0.95 -12.11
C GLU A 92 6.87 -2.18 -12.97
N GLY A 93 6.28 -3.23 -12.38
CA GLY A 93 5.84 -4.42 -13.11
C GLY A 93 4.72 -4.17 -14.12
N LEU A 94 3.95 -3.09 -13.96
CA LEU A 94 2.95 -2.62 -14.92
C LEU A 94 3.54 -1.76 -16.04
N GLY A 95 4.85 -1.49 -16.00
CA GLY A 95 5.57 -0.72 -17.02
C GLY A 95 5.60 0.79 -16.79
N PHE A 96 5.26 1.27 -15.59
CA PHE A 96 5.46 2.67 -15.23
C PHE A 96 6.94 2.96 -14.98
N THR A 97 7.47 4.04 -15.56
CA THR A 97 8.86 4.50 -15.33
C THR A 97 8.99 5.34 -14.07
N ASP A 98 7.89 5.93 -13.64
CA ASP A 98 7.76 6.76 -12.44
C ASP A 98 6.66 6.20 -11.53
N HIS A 99 6.78 6.43 -10.22
CA HIS A 99 5.75 6.03 -9.26
C HIS A 99 4.63 7.08 -9.20
N GLN A 100 3.41 6.61 -9.00
CA GLN A 100 2.23 7.47 -8.80
C GLN A 100 2.51 8.46 -7.65
N PRO A 101 2.42 9.78 -7.89
CA PRO A 101 2.77 10.77 -6.89
C PRO A 101 1.76 10.78 -5.72
N ALA A 102 2.23 11.16 -4.53
CA ALA A 102 1.36 11.54 -3.43
C ALA A 102 0.51 12.74 -3.86
N TYR A 103 -0.81 12.63 -3.77
CA TYR A 103 -1.74 13.68 -4.17
C TYR A 103 -1.48 15.04 -3.50
N MET A 104 -1.08 15.01 -2.22
CA MET A 104 -0.79 16.23 -1.45
C MET A 104 0.58 16.86 -1.79
N SER A 105 1.38 16.24 -2.64
CA SER A 105 2.69 16.76 -3.04
C SER A 105 2.58 17.63 -4.29
N ASP A 106 3.42 18.66 -4.38
CA ASP A 106 3.60 19.46 -5.61
C ASP A 106 3.95 18.61 -6.84
N LYS A 107 4.45 17.39 -6.67
CA LYS A 107 4.72 16.45 -7.76
C LYS A 107 3.45 15.91 -8.45
N ALA A 108 2.28 16.00 -7.80
CA ALA A 108 1.00 15.58 -8.36
C ALA A 108 0.41 16.65 -9.29
N ASN A 109 1.13 16.96 -10.38
CA ASN A 109 0.73 17.96 -11.36
C ASN A 109 0.86 17.46 -12.81
N GLY A 110 0.24 18.16 -13.74
CA GLY A 110 0.50 18.04 -15.19
C GLY A 110 0.48 16.61 -15.73
N GLU A 111 1.61 16.16 -16.26
CA GLU A 111 1.81 14.83 -16.85
C GLU A 111 1.91 13.73 -15.79
N MET A 112 2.41 14.03 -14.58
CA MET A 112 2.55 13.04 -13.50
C MET A 112 1.19 12.55 -12.98
N LEU A 113 0.15 13.38 -13.06
CA LEU A 113 -1.22 12.91 -12.79
C LEU A 113 -1.67 11.86 -13.80
N LEU A 114 -1.18 11.89 -15.04
CA LEU A 114 -1.65 11.03 -16.12
C LEU A 114 -1.26 9.56 -15.94
N ILE A 115 -0.20 9.26 -15.19
CA ILE A 115 0.16 7.88 -14.81
C ILE A 115 -0.68 7.36 -13.62
N GLY A 116 -1.58 8.21 -13.10
CA GLY A 116 -2.40 7.96 -11.92
C GLY A 116 -1.85 8.66 -10.68
N VAL A 117 -2.46 8.41 -9.53
CA VAL A 117 -2.24 9.18 -8.31
C VAL A 117 -2.37 8.28 -7.08
N ASN A 118 -1.57 8.56 -6.05
CA ASN A 118 -1.69 7.94 -4.76
C ASN A 118 -2.41 8.85 -3.76
N PHE A 119 -3.60 8.44 -3.32
CA PHE A 119 -4.45 9.14 -2.33
C PHE A 119 -4.39 8.50 -0.94
N ALA A 120 -3.50 7.54 -0.72
CA ALA A 120 -3.38 6.89 0.58
C ALA A 120 -2.89 7.87 1.65
N SER A 121 -3.43 7.76 2.86
CA SER A 121 -3.02 8.61 3.98
C SER A 121 -2.82 7.74 5.22
N ALA A 122 -1.64 7.82 5.81
CA ALA A 122 -1.34 7.05 7.00
C ALA A 122 -2.29 7.41 8.17
N ALA A 123 -2.64 6.38 8.95
CA ALA A 123 -3.69 6.39 9.98
C ALA A 123 -5.13 6.58 9.46
N SER A 124 -5.36 6.57 8.15
CA SER A 124 -6.72 6.41 7.64
C SER A 124 -7.25 5.01 7.97
N GLY A 125 -8.48 4.95 8.48
CA GLY A 125 -9.16 3.70 8.77
C GLY A 125 -9.97 3.19 7.58
N TYR A 126 -10.34 1.90 7.61
CA TYR A 126 -11.34 1.37 6.69
C TYR A 126 -12.72 1.94 7.04
N TYR A 127 -13.18 2.93 6.28
CA TYR A 127 -14.53 3.48 6.45
C TYR A 127 -15.43 2.98 5.33
N ASN A 128 -16.62 2.45 5.66
CA ASN A 128 -17.62 2.07 4.64
C ASN A 128 -17.95 3.24 3.71
N ALA A 129 -17.83 4.48 4.20
CA ALA A 129 -17.99 5.64 3.34
C ALA A 129 -16.87 5.78 2.32
N THR A 130 -15.65 5.26 2.46
CA THR A 130 -14.62 5.33 1.39
C THR A 130 -15.10 4.67 0.09
N ALA A 131 -15.81 3.55 0.19
CA ALA A 131 -16.42 2.88 -0.98
C ALA A 131 -17.67 3.60 -1.52
N ILE A 132 -18.42 4.29 -0.66
CA ILE A 132 -19.67 5.01 -1.01
C ILE A 132 -19.39 6.46 -1.49
N LEU A 133 -18.43 7.13 -0.87
CA LEU A 133 -18.00 8.53 -1.05
C LEU A 133 -17.32 8.71 -2.40
N TYR A 134 -16.45 7.78 -2.79
CA TYR A 134 -15.81 7.86 -4.10
C TYR A 134 -16.62 7.23 -5.20
N ASN A 135 -17.64 6.43 -4.87
CA ASN A 135 -18.53 5.73 -5.78
C ASN A 135 -17.81 5.36 -7.09
N LEU A 136 -16.64 4.71 -6.96
CA LEU A 136 -15.63 4.65 -8.04
C LEU A 136 -16.23 4.05 -9.31
N TYR A 137 -17.20 3.17 -9.15
CA TYR A 137 -17.97 2.61 -10.25
C TYR A 137 -18.78 3.67 -11.02
N GLU A 138 -19.44 4.61 -10.36
CA GLU A 138 -20.11 5.76 -11.01
C GLU A 138 -19.10 6.73 -11.64
N LEU A 139 -17.89 6.84 -11.07
CA LEU A 139 -16.78 7.55 -11.72
C LEU A 139 -16.18 6.79 -12.91
N GLY A 140 -16.69 5.59 -13.24
CA GLY A 140 -16.27 4.82 -14.42
C GLY A 140 -15.19 3.77 -14.16
N ALA A 141 -14.77 3.56 -12.91
CA ALA A 141 -13.86 2.47 -12.57
C ALA A 141 -14.51 1.11 -12.87
N ARG A 142 -13.79 0.24 -13.60
CA ARG A 142 -14.25 -1.11 -13.96
C ARG A 142 -13.30 -2.21 -13.53
N ARG A 143 -12.05 -1.89 -13.20
CA ARG A 143 -11.01 -2.82 -12.74
C ARG A 143 -10.58 -2.38 -11.35
N ILE A 144 -10.82 -3.20 -10.34
CA ILE A 144 -10.56 -2.86 -8.94
C ILE A 144 -9.86 -4.04 -8.26
N GLY A 145 -8.64 -3.80 -7.77
CA GLY A 145 -7.96 -4.67 -6.81
C GLY A 145 -8.26 -4.19 -5.40
N VAL A 146 -8.63 -5.11 -4.50
CA VAL A 146 -8.79 -4.80 -3.07
C VAL A 146 -8.00 -5.80 -2.25
N THR A 147 -7.18 -5.33 -1.31
CA THR A 147 -6.36 -6.21 -0.48
C THR A 147 -7.14 -6.72 0.73
N THR A 148 -6.80 -7.92 1.19
CA THR A 148 -7.19 -8.37 2.54
C THR A 148 -6.44 -7.57 3.62
N LEU A 149 -6.88 -7.65 4.88
CA LEU A 149 -6.05 -7.24 6.01
C LEU A 149 -4.91 -8.25 6.21
N PRO A 150 -3.70 -7.81 6.60
CA PRO A 150 -2.61 -8.71 6.96
C PRO A 150 -2.91 -9.51 8.24
N PRO A 151 -2.09 -10.51 8.62
CA PRO A 151 -2.20 -11.21 9.90
C PRO A 151 -1.83 -10.28 11.06
N LEU A 152 -2.80 -9.46 11.50
CA LEU A 152 -2.60 -8.40 12.49
C LEU A 152 -2.01 -8.89 13.80
N GLY A 153 -2.32 -10.12 14.22
CA GLY A 153 -1.76 -10.71 15.43
C GLY A 153 -0.29 -11.10 15.32
N CYS A 154 0.26 -11.14 14.11
CA CYS A 154 1.68 -11.43 13.87
C CYS A 154 2.55 -10.17 13.74
N LEU A 155 1.97 -8.97 13.79
CA LEU A 155 2.74 -7.74 13.74
C LEU A 155 3.56 -7.57 15.03
N PRO A 156 4.81 -7.07 14.97
CA PRO A 156 5.64 -6.87 16.18
C PRO A 156 4.94 -6.04 17.26
N ALA A 157 4.22 -4.97 16.88
CA ALA A 157 3.44 -4.15 17.82
C ALA A 157 2.35 -4.97 18.53
N ALA A 158 1.65 -5.83 17.79
CA ALA A 158 0.57 -6.64 18.34
C ALA A 158 1.09 -7.71 19.30
N ILE A 159 2.19 -8.39 18.95
CA ILE A 159 2.84 -9.37 19.82
C ILE A 159 3.36 -8.69 21.09
N THR A 160 4.00 -7.53 20.97
CA THR A 160 4.53 -6.79 22.13
C THR A 160 3.41 -6.34 23.06
N ALA A 161 2.32 -5.77 22.52
CA ALA A 161 1.22 -5.22 23.32
C ALA A 161 0.26 -6.28 23.87
N PHE A 162 0.01 -7.36 23.11
CA PHE A 162 -1.08 -8.32 23.39
C PHE A 162 -0.62 -9.79 23.44
N GLY A 163 0.68 -10.06 23.26
CA GLY A 163 1.24 -11.41 23.31
C GLY A 163 1.50 -11.93 24.72
N HIS A 164 1.37 -11.10 25.76
CA HIS A 164 1.60 -11.49 27.16
C HIS A 164 2.97 -12.18 27.39
N GLY A 165 4.03 -11.65 26.75
CA GLY A 165 5.38 -12.22 26.79
C GLY A 165 5.60 -13.41 25.85
N SER A 166 4.57 -13.85 25.12
CA SER A 166 4.70 -14.83 24.05
C SER A 166 5.34 -14.21 22.81
N ASN A 167 6.13 -15.01 22.11
CA ASN A 167 6.67 -14.67 20.79
C ASN A 167 5.85 -15.30 19.63
N GLN A 168 4.61 -15.70 19.92
CA GLN A 168 3.67 -16.26 18.95
C GLN A 168 2.68 -15.19 18.50
N CYS A 169 2.11 -15.38 17.31
CA CYS A 169 1.05 -14.50 16.84
C CYS A 169 -0.15 -14.51 17.80
N VAL A 170 -0.73 -13.33 18.03
CA VAL A 170 -1.89 -13.15 18.89
C VAL A 170 -3.15 -13.64 18.17
N ALA A 171 -3.58 -14.87 18.48
CA ALA A 171 -4.67 -15.57 17.79
C ALA A 171 -5.96 -14.75 17.70
N ARG A 172 -6.36 -14.04 18.77
CA ARG A 172 -7.56 -13.18 18.77
C ARG A 172 -7.52 -12.11 17.70
N LEU A 173 -6.37 -11.48 17.47
CA LEU A 173 -6.22 -10.43 16.46
C LEU A 173 -6.20 -11.00 15.04
N ASN A 174 -5.56 -12.16 14.84
CA ASN A 174 -5.65 -12.87 13.57
C ASN A 174 -7.10 -13.32 13.25
N ASN A 175 -7.84 -13.81 14.25
CA ASN A 175 -9.25 -14.17 14.08
C ASN A 175 -10.11 -12.97 13.66
N ASN A 176 -9.84 -11.77 14.20
CA ASN A 176 -10.50 -10.54 13.76
C ASN A 176 -10.17 -10.19 12.31
N ALA A 177 -8.90 -10.28 11.92
CA ALA A 177 -8.46 -10.04 10.54
C ALA A 177 -9.11 -11.03 9.56
N ILE A 178 -9.14 -12.33 9.90
CA ILE A 178 -9.81 -13.38 9.11
C ILE A 178 -11.31 -13.09 8.99
N SER A 179 -11.99 -12.70 10.07
CA SER A 179 -13.41 -12.35 10.05
C SER A 179 -13.70 -11.18 9.13
N PHE A 180 -12.86 -10.14 9.17
CA PHE A 180 -12.94 -9.01 8.25
C PHE A 180 -12.73 -9.46 6.79
N ASN A 181 -11.69 -10.25 6.53
CA ASN A 181 -11.35 -10.74 5.19
C ASN A 181 -12.48 -11.60 4.59
N ASN A 182 -13.16 -12.41 5.40
CA ASN A 182 -14.35 -13.16 5.00
C ASN A 182 -15.52 -12.23 4.62
N LYS A 183 -15.78 -11.19 5.41
CA LYS A 183 -16.81 -10.18 5.10
C LYS A 183 -16.46 -9.43 3.81
N LEU A 184 -15.20 -9.02 3.63
CA LEU A 184 -14.71 -8.39 2.42
C LEU A 184 -14.96 -9.28 1.20
N ASN A 185 -14.55 -10.55 1.27
CA ASN A 185 -14.77 -11.54 0.21
C ASN A 185 -16.26 -11.68 -0.15
N HIS A 186 -17.14 -11.83 0.83
CA HIS A 186 -18.58 -11.92 0.58
C HIS A 186 -19.15 -10.64 -0.07
N ARG A 187 -18.72 -9.46 0.39
CA ARG A 187 -19.14 -8.18 -0.20
C ARG A 187 -18.64 -8.02 -1.63
N SER A 188 -17.38 -8.37 -1.88
CA SER A 188 -16.77 -8.40 -3.21
C SER A 188 -17.53 -9.28 -4.19
N GLN A 189 -17.92 -10.49 -3.78
CA GLN A 189 -18.75 -11.37 -4.62
C GLN A 189 -20.13 -10.79 -4.91
N ARG A 190 -20.76 -10.12 -3.93
CA ARG A 190 -22.05 -9.44 -4.14
C ARG A 190 -21.92 -8.28 -5.13
N LEU A 191 -20.85 -7.50 -5.05
CA LEU A 191 -20.59 -6.39 -5.98
C LEU A 191 -20.39 -6.89 -7.42
N LYS A 192 -19.61 -7.96 -7.60
CA LYS A 192 -19.39 -8.59 -8.93
C LYS A 192 -20.69 -9.06 -9.57
N ARG A 193 -21.64 -9.59 -8.77
CA ARG A 193 -22.97 -9.99 -9.27
C ARG A 193 -23.86 -8.79 -9.60
N ARG A 194 -23.76 -7.71 -8.82
CA ARG A 194 -24.56 -6.49 -9.01
C ARG A 194 -24.11 -5.69 -10.23
N PHE A 195 -22.81 -5.67 -10.52
CA PHE A 195 -22.21 -4.85 -11.57
C PHE A 195 -21.52 -5.75 -12.61
N SER A 196 -22.25 -6.10 -13.67
CA SER A 196 -21.78 -7.04 -14.71
C SER A 196 -20.50 -6.61 -15.44
N LYS A 197 -20.19 -5.30 -15.45
CA LYS A 197 -18.97 -4.74 -16.05
C LYS A 197 -17.82 -4.58 -15.04
N LEU A 198 -18.01 -4.94 -13.77
CA LEU A 198 -17.00 -4.81 -12.72
C LEU A 198 -16.08 -6.05 -12.68
N LYS A 199 -14.81 -5.84 -13.01
CA LYS A 199 -13.72 -6.78 -12.75
C LYS A 199 -13.11 -6.43 -11.38
N LEU A 200 -13.51 -7.18 -10.36
CA LEU A 200 -12.99 -7.03 -9.01
C LEU A 200 -12.24 -8.29 -8.57
N VAL A 201 -11.03 -8.08 -8.06
CA VAL A 201 -10.15 -9.13 -7.51
C VAL A 201 -9.80 -8.79 -6.07
N VAL A 202 -9.99 -9.76 -5.17
CA VAL A 202 -9.48 -9.68 -3.80
C VAL A 202 -8.06 -10.22 -3.81
N LEU A 203 -7.10 -9.39 -3.40
CA LEU A 203 -5.67 -9.67 -3.40
C LEU A 203 -5.27 -10.09 -1.97
N ASP A 204 -4.86 -11.34 -1.81
CA ASP A 204 -4.68 -11.93 -0.49
C ASP A 204 -3.30 -11.66 0.12
N ILE A 205 -3.14 -10.47 0.71
CA ILE A 205 -1.93 -10.10 1.45
C ILE A 205 -1.82 -10.86 2.78
N TYR A 206 -2.95 -11.29 3.37
CA TYR A 206 -2.97 -12.06 4.61
C TYR A 206 -2.12 -13.32 4.47
N SER A 207 -2.47 -14.17 3.50
CA SER A 207 -1.81 -15.47 3.33
C SER A 207 -0.36 -15.31 2.89
N ALA A 208 -0.07 -14.33 2.04
CA ALA A 208 1.29 -14.05 1.59
C ALA A 208 2.20 -13.64 2.77
N LEU A 209 1.79 -12.65 3.57
CA LEU A 209 2.58 -12.20 4.73
C LEU A 209 2.64 -13.28 5.82
N TYR A 210 1.55 -14.00 6.06
CA TYR A 210 1.54 -15.09 7.04
C TYR A 210 2.51 -16.22 6.65
N THR A 211 2.62 -16.54 5.36
CA THR A 211 3.58 -17.53 4.86
C THR A 211 5.02 -17.08 5.09
N ILE A 212 5.33 -15.81 4.78
CA ILE A 212 6.66 -15.24 5.04
C ILE A 212 7.02 -15.35 6.53
N ILE A 213 6.08 -15.03 7.43
CA ILE A 213 6.29 -15.04 8.88
C ILE A 213 6.45 -16.46 9.43
N THR A 214 5.65 -17.42 8.95
CA THR A 214 5.65 -18.79 9.47
C THR A 214 6.71 -19.68 8.83
N LYS A 215 7.27 -19.27 7.69
CA LYS A 215 8.33 -19.99 6.96
C LYS A 215 9.45 -19.03 6.53
N PRO A 216 10.12 -18.35 7.47
CA PRO A 216 11.09 -17.32 7.14
C PRO A 216 12.28 -17.81 6.31
N ASP A 217 12.84 -18.98 6.66
CA ASP A 217 14.00 -19.54 5.97
C ASP A 217 13.69 -19.88 4.51
N GLU A 218 12.48 -20.42 4.23
CA GLU A 218 12.00 -20.68 2.86
C GLU A 218 11.81 -19.40 2.05
N ASN A 219 11.65 -18.24 2.72
CA ASN A 219 11.40 -16.94 2.10
C ASN A 219 12.60 -15.98 2.21
N GLY A 220 13.75 -16.45 2.69
CA GLY A 220 15.00 -15.67 2.75
C GLY A 220 15.11 -14.68 3.92
N PHE A 221 14.32 -14.84 4.99
CA PHE A 221 14.38 -13.98 6.18
C PHE A 221 14.99 -14.70 7.37
N ALA A 222 15.70 -13.95 8.21
CA ALA A 222 16.27 -14.44 9.46
C ALA A 222 15.51 -13.90 10.69
N GLU A 223 14.83 -12.75 10.57
CA GLU A 223 14.10 -12.12 11.67
C GLU A 223 12.68 -11.72 11.23
N VAL A 224 11.69 -12.21 11.99
CA VAL A 224 10.25 -11.99 11.72
C VAL A 224 9.50 -11.42 12.91
N ARG A 225 10.13 -11.40 14.09
CA ARG A 225 9.51 -11.02 15.35
C ARG A 225 9.84 -9.58 15.71
N ARG A 226 11.07 -9.17 15.46
CA ARG A 226 11.54 -7.81 15.70
C ARG A 226 11.54 -7.01 14.41
N ALA A 227 11.22 -5.73 14.55
CA ALA A 227 11.45 -4.75 13.51
C ALA A 227 12.95 -4.53 13.30
N CYS A 228 13.37 -4.24 12.07
CA CYS A 228 14.73 -3.82 11.79
C CYS A 228 15.04 -2.45 12.42
N CYS A 229 14.05 -1.57 12.50
CA CYS A 229 14.22 -0.22 12.98
C CYS A 229 14.14 -0.11 14.50
N GLY A 230 15.11 0.62 15.08
CA GLY A 230 15.28 0.79 16.53
C GLY A 230 15.61 -0.52 17.25
N THR A 231 15.25 -0.60 18.54
CA THR A 231 15.59 -1.76 19.39
C THR A 231 14.69 -2.98 19.17
N GLY A 232 13.58 -2.80 18.43
CA GLY A 232 12.55 -3.82 18.25
C GLY A 232 11.68 -4.07 19.48
N LEU A 233 11.59 -3.10 20.40
CA LEU A 233 10.78 -3.13 21.64
C LEU A 233 9.64 -2.10 21.62
N LEU A 234 8.89 -1.96 22.73
CA LEU A 234 7.76 -1.04 22.86
C LEU A 234 8.10 0.43 22.51
N GLU A 235 9.36 0.84 22.61
CA GLU A 235 9.83 2.19 22.23
C GLU A 235 9.63 2.50 20.73
N THR A 236 9.51 1.48 19.88
CA THR A 236 9.16 1.60 18.45
C THR A 236 7.75 1.10 18.14
N SER A 237 6.90 0.91 19.16
CA SER A 237 5.53 0.36 19.03
C SER A 237 4.57 1.21 18.20
N ILE A 238 4.96 2.43 17.83
CA ILE A 238 4.14 3.32 17.00
C ILE A 238 4.84 3.57 15.65
N LEU A 239 6.09 4.04 15.62
CA LEU A 239 6.91 4.27 14.41
C LEU A 239 8.41 4.25 14.75
N CYS A 240 9.28 4.18 13.74
CA CYS A 240 10.70 4.56 13.89
C CYS A 240 10.82 6.01 14.36
N ASN A 241 11.93 6.37 14.99
CA ASN A 241 12.32 7.77 15.20
C ASN A 241 13.76 8.04 14.71
N GLN A 242 14.08 9.31 14.45
CA GLN A 242 15.39 9.75 13.95
C GLN A 242 16.57 9.41 14.88
N HIS A 243 16.29 9.11 16.15
CA HIS A 243 17.29 8.79 17.18
C HIS A 243 17.31 7.29 17.52
N SER A 244 16.70 6.45 16.69
CA SER A 244 16.52 5.02 16.97
C SER A 244 17.85 4.26 16.88
N ILE A 245 18.58 4.26 18.01
CA ILE A 245 19.74 3.40 18.25
C ILE A 245 19.30 1.94 18.06
N GLY A 246 20.13 1.13 17.41
CA GLY A 246 19.87 -0.30 17.19
C GLY A 246 19.22 -0.66 15.86
N THR A 247 18.98 0.32 14.98
CA THR A 247 18.52 0.03 13.61
C THR A 247 19.47 -0.96 12.92
N CYS A 248 18.91 -2.04 12.38
CA CYS A 248 19.66 -3.16 11.83
C CYS A 248 20.50 -2.75 10.61
N SER A 249 21.65 -3.40 10.44
CA SER A 249 22.58 -3.16 9.32
C SER A 249 22.10 -3.73 7.99
N ASN A 250 21.33 -4.83 8.01
CA ASN A 250 20.81 -5.47 6.81
C ASN A 250 19.30 -5.69 6.91
N ALA A 251 18.50 -4.76 6.36
CA ALA A 251 17.04 -4.86 6.35
C ALA A 251 16.52 -6.02 5.50
N SER A 252 17.31 -6.57 4.57
CA SER A 252 16.84 -7.66 3.71
C SER A 252 16.65 -8.98 4.46
N GLN A 253 17.22 -9.10 5.67
CA GLN A 253 17.04 -10.27 6.54
C GLN A 253 15.81 -10.15 7.47
N TYR A 254 15.13 -9.00 7.47
CA TYR A 254 14.00 -8.71 8.35
C TYR A 254 12.69 -8.66 7.55
N VAL A 255 11.63 -9.26 8.07
CA VAL A 255 10.29 -9.13 7.47
C VAL A 255 9.71 -7.74 7.70
N PHE A 256 9.91 -7.20 8.90
CA PHE A 256 9.34 -5.93 9.33
C PHE A 256 10.38 -4.83 9.41
N TRP A 257 10.05 -3.68 8.83
CA TRP A 257 10.85 -2.48 8.91
C TRP A 257 10.68 -1.80 10.26
N ASP A 258 9.45 -1.48 10.63
CA ASP A 258 9.05 -1.01 11.96
C ASP A 258 8.03 -1.98 12.58
N SER A 259 7.35 -1.59 13.67
CA SER A 259 6.45 -2.49 14.38
C SER A 259 5.14 -2.84 13.64
N PHE A 260 4.90 -2.25 12.46
CA PHE A 260 3.72 -2.50 11.63
C PHE A 260 4.08 -2.83 10.18
N HIS A 261 5.07 -2.15 9.61
CA HIS A 261 5.27 -2.11 8.17
C HIS A 261 6.33 -3.10 7.69
N PRO A 262 6.11 -3.80 6.55
CA PRO A 262 7.12 -4.68 5.97
C PRO A 262 8.36 -3.94 5.46
N THR A 263 9.50 -4.62 5.41
CA THR A 263 10.69 -4.13 4.69
C THR A 263 10.48 -4.17 3.18
N GLU A 264 11.33 -3.49 2.41
CA GLU A 264 11.34 -3.61 0.94
C GLU A 264 11.49 -5.07 0.50
N ALA A 265 12.32 -5.87 1.19
CA ALA A 265 12.52 -7.27 0.87
C ALA A 265 11.22 -8.08 1.03
N ALA A 266 10.47 -7.87 2.10
CA ALA A 266 9.15 -8.48 2.26
C ALA A 266 8.16 -7.93 1.21
N ASN A 267 8.17 -6.63 0.95
CA ASN A 267 7.33 -5.99 -0.06
C ASN A 267 7.57 -6.54 -1.48
N LYS A 268 8.80 -6.96 -1.83
CA LYS A 268 9.09 -7.66 -3.11
C LYS A 268 8.29 -8.95 -3.24
N ILE A 269 8.31 -9.79 -2.20
CA ILE A 269 7.55 -11.05 -2.22
C ILE A 269 6.04 -10.79 -2.24
N LEU A 270 5.57 -9.82 -1.44
CA LEU A 270 4.16 -9.42 -1.44
C LEU A 270 3.73 -8.93 -2.83
N ALA A 271 4.51 -8.03 -3.44
CA ALA A 271 4.24 -7.50 -4.78
C ALA A 271 4.13 -8.61 -5.83
N THR A 272 5.02 -9.61 -5.81
CA THR A 272 4.96 -10.77 -6.71
C THR A 272 3.66 -11.57 -6.52
N ASN A 273 3.29 -11.90 -5.28
CA ASN A 273 2.07 -12.64 -4.99
C ASN A 273 0.80 -11.88 -5.40
N LEU A 274 0.75 -10.57 -5.10
CA LEU A 274 -0.36 -9.70 -5.44
C LEU A 274 -0.47 -9.51 -6.96
N SER A 275 0.64 -9.35 -7.67
CA SER A 275 0.68 -9.22 -9.14
C SER A 275 0.18 -10.48 -9.83
N ASN A 276 0.61 -11.65 -9.37
CA ASN A 276 0.17 -12.93 -9.92
C ASN A 276 -1.34 -13.12 -9.75
N SER A 277 -1.85 -12.86 -8.54
CA SER A 277 -3.28 -12.95 -8.21
C SER A 277 -4.12 -11.89 -8.96
N GLY A 278 -3.53 -10.71 -9.15
CA GLY A 278 -4.15 -9.56 -9.80
C GLY A 278 -4.06 -9.54 -11.33
N SER A 279 -3.36 -10.49 -11.95
CA SER A 279 -3.10 -10.54 -13.40
C SER A 279 -4.34 -10.36 -14.26
N SER A 280 -5.48 -10.91 -13.82
CA SER A 280 -6.75 -10.73 -14.52
C SER A 280 -7.18 -9.26 -14.61
N LEU A 281 -6.83 -8.38 -13.66
CA LEU A 281 -7.17 -6.95 -13.74
C LEU A 281 -6.51 -6.25 -14.94
N ILE A 282 -5.40 -6.79 -15.44
CA ILE A 282 -4.59 -6.19 -16.50
C ILE A 282 -5.03 -6.69 -17.88
N GLN A 283 -5.48 -7.94 -17.96
CA GLN A 283 -5.89 -8.56 -19.23
C GLN A 283 -7.21 -7.96 -19.77
N PRO A 284 -7.31 -7.76 -21.11
CA PRO A 284 -8.50 -7.23 -21.78
C PRO A 284 -9.82 -7.89 -21.41
#